data_AF-A0A0N0N045-F1
#
_entry.id   AF-A0A0N0N045-F1
#
_cell.length_a   1.000
_cell.length_b   1.000
_cell.length_c   1.000
_cell.angle_alpha   90.00
_cell.angle_beta   90.00
_cell.angle_gamma   90.00
#
_symmetry.space_group_name_H-M   'P 1'
#
loop_
_entity.id
_entity.type
_entity.pdbx_description
1 polymer ?
#
loop_
_entity_poly.entity_id
_entity_poly.type
_entity_poly.pdbx_seq_one_letter_code
_entity_poly.pdbx_strand_id
1 'polypeptide(L)' 'MGCAVRGSAAVITEERAPWDGVGQWTSRRVARLRRTEEGWQVDGADRNGRWYPCDHLSAVPSLDEALTVLDDPRHAFWG' A
#
# COMPACT_ATOMS: atom_id res chain seq x y z
N MET A 1 -5.78 7.07 -7.11
CA MET A 1 -5.08 5.93 -6.47
C MET A 1 -4.52 5.11 -7.59
N GLY A 2 -3.22 4.88 -7.56
CA GLY A 2 -2.49 4.14 -8.59
C GLY A 2 -1.98 2.81 -8.06
N CYS A 3 -1.78 1.85 -8.96
CA CYS A 3 -1.10 0.59 -8.66
C CYS A 3 0.01 0.33 -9.68
N ALA A 4 1.15 -0.18 -9.19
CA ALA A 4 2.26 -0.58 -10.04
C ALA A 4 2.73 -1.99 -9.64
N VAL A 5 2.72 -2.92 -10.58
CA VAL A 5 3.21 -4.30 -10.35
C VAL A 5 4.70 -4.39 -10.68
N ARG A 6 5.46 -4.97 -9.76
CA ARG A 6 6.91 -5.20 -9.87
C ARG A 6 7.23 -6.62 -9.39
N GLY A 7 7.38 -7.54 -10.34
CA GLY A 7 7.60 -8.96 -10.02
C GLY A 7 6.43 -9.54 -9.24
N SER A 8 6.71 -10.11 -8.07
CA SER A 8 5.70 -10.68 -7.15
C SER A 8 5.08 -9.67 -6.17
N ALA A 9 5.33 -8.37 -6.37
CA ALA A 9 4.81 -7.32 -5.51
C ALA A 9 3.96 -6.29 -6.29
N ALA A 10 2.80 -5.95 -5.75
CA ALA A 10 2.00 -4.81 -6.17
C ALA A 10 2.24 -3.66 -5.20
N VAL A 11 2.63 -2.50 -5.72
CA VAL A 11 2.83 -1.26 -4.95
C VAL A 11 1.63 -0.36 -5.17
N ILE A 12 1.02 0.08 -4.09
CA ILE A 12 -0.11 1.00 -4.09
C ILE A 12 0.39 2.41 -3.78
N THR A 13 -0.10 3.37 -4.55
CA THR A 13 0.23 4.78 -4.39
C THR A 13 -1.03 5.63 -4.22
N GLU A 14 -1.02 6.49 -3.20
CA GLU A 14 -1.95 7.60 -3.11
C GLU A 14 -1.52 8.70 -4.08
N GLU A 15 -2.48 9.25 -4.81
CA GLU A 15 -2.28 10.37 -5.72
C GLU A 15 -3.06 11.54 -5.21
N ARG A 16 -2.39 12.69 -5.04
CA ARG A 16 -2.99 13.90 -4.51
C ARG A 16 -2.81 15.04 -5.49
N ALA A 17 -3.92 15.70 -5.80
CA ALA A 17 -3.91 16.93 -6.55
C ALA A 17 -3.12 18.03 -5.80
N PRO A 18 -2.49 18.97 -6.51
CA PRO A 18 -1.90 20.14 -5.88
C PRO A 18 -2.95 20.90 -5.06
N TRP A 19 -2.57 21.40 -3.89
CA TRP A 19 -3.48 22.02 -2.91
C TRP A 19 -4.13 23.32 -3.41
N ASP A 20 -3.47 24.01 -4.34
CA ASP A 20 -3.91 25.25 -5.00
C ASP A 20 -4.54 25.01 -6.38
N GLY A 21 -4.63 23.75 -6.83
CA GLY A 21 -5.07 23.39 -8.17
C GLY A 21 -4.08 23.76 -9.29
N VAL A 22 -2.93 24.37 -8.95
CA VAL A 22 -1.93 24.87 -9.91
C VAL A 22 -0.61 24.18 -9.60
N GLY A 23 -0.39 23.00 -10.17
CA GLY A 23 0.82 22.23 -9.95
C GLY A 23 0.76 20.82 -10.52
N GLN A 24 1.80 20.03 -10.25
CA GLN A 24 1.82 18.62 -10.60
C GLN A 24 1.12 17.79 -9.52
N TRP A 25 0.39 16.76 -9.96
CA TRP A 25 -0.09 15.72 -9.05
C TRP A 25 1.10 15.07 -8.37
N THR A 26 0.97 14.83 -7.07
CA THR A 26 1.98 14.11 -6.31
C THR A 26 1.53 12.68 -6.09
N SER A 27 2.46 11.73 -6.18
CA SER A 27 2.22 10.32 -5.90
C SER A 27 3.06 9.87 -4.71
N ARG A 28 2.43 9.25 -3.72
CA ARG A 28 3.10 8.71 -2.53
C ARG A 28 2.82 7.23 -2.40
N ARG A 29 3.87 6.43 -2.15
CA ARG A 29 3.71 5.01 -1.82
C ARG A 29 3.08 4.88 -0.44
N VAL A 30 2.05 4.05 -0.34
CA VAL A 30 1.27 3.87 0.90
C VAL A 30 1.27 2.43 1.38
N ALA A 31 1.21 1.48 0.43
CA ALA A 31 1.21 0.07 0.76
C ALA A 31 1.89 -0.77 -0.33
N ARG A 32 2.30 -1.97 0.07
CA ARG A 32 2.83 -3.00 -0.83
C ARG A 32 2.22 -4.35 -0.47
N LEU A 33 1.67 -5.02 -1.48
CA LEU A 33 1.19 -6.39 -1.41
C LEU A 33 2.24 -7.29 -2.04
N ARG A 34 2.76 -8.29 -1.32
CA ARG A 34 3.80 -9.18 -1.83
C ARG A 34 3.41 -10.63 -1.64
N ARG A 35 3.51 -11.44 -2.70
CA ARG A 35 3.34 -12.89 -2.59
C ARG A 35 4.59 -13.52 -1.98
N THR A 36 4.41 -14.23 -0.88
CA THR A 36 5.42 -15.05 -0.17
C THR A 36 5.02 -16.53 -0.27
N GLU A 37 5.75 -17.44 0.38
CA GLU A 37 5.35 -18.86 0.43
C GLU A 37 4.12 -19.05 1.34
N GLU A 38 4.06 -18.28 2.43
CA GLU A 38 3.03 -18.32 3.47
C GLU A 38 1.72 -17.65 3.05
N GLY A 39 1.76 -16.75 2.06
CA GLY A 39 0.57 -16.03 1.61
C GLY A 39 0.89 -14.71 0.93
N TRP A 40 0.00 -13.74 1.10
CA TRP A 40 0.14 -12.34 0.72
C TRP A 40 0.51 -11.54 1.95
N GLN A 41 1.68 -10.92 1.92
CA GLN A 41 2.13 -10.00 2.95
C GLN A 41 1.74 -8.57 2.58
N VAL A 42 1.19 -7.85 3.55
CA VAL A 42 0.86 -6.42 3.43
C VAL A 42 1.88 -5.60 4.22
N ASP A 43 2.61 -4.74 3.52
CA ASP A 43 3.55 -3.79 4.11
C ASP A 43 3.02 -2.36 3.96
N GLY A 44 3.16 -1.54 5.01
CA GLY A 44 2.95 -0.09 4.94
C GLY A 44 4.21 0.63 4.49
N ALA A 45 4.04 1.85 3.97
CA ALA A 45 5.14 2.76 3.66
C ALA A 45 5.17 3.95 4.62
N ASP A 46 6.34 4.24 5.20
CA ASP A 46 6.52 5.44 6.01
C ASP A 46 6.58 6.71 5.13
N ARG A 47 6.74 7.87 5.76
CA ARG A 47 6.89 9.16 5.05
C ARG A 47 8.10 9.23 4.11
N ASN A 48 9.11 8.38 4.32
CA ASN A 48 10.32 8.29 3.51
C ASN A 48 10.20 7.18 2.43
N GLY A 49 9.08 6.48 2.35
CA GLY A 49 8.86 5.36 1.44
C GLY A 49 9.53 4.05 1.87
N ARG A 50 9.95 3.94 3.14
CA ARG A 50 10.49 2.69 3.70
C ARG A 50 9.33 1.75 4.03
N TRP A 51 9.48 0.50 3.59
CA TRP A 51 8.51 -0.56 3.86
C TRP A 51 8.65 -1.09 5.29
N TYR A 52 7.53 -1.24 5.97
CA TYR A 52 7.41 -1.95 7.24
C TYR A 52 6.26 -2.95 7.16
N PRO A 53 6.40 -4.15 7.74
CA PRO A 53 5.29 -5.10 7.81
C PRO A 53 4.15 -4.48 8.60
N CYS A 54 2.90 -4.77 8.21
CA CYS A 54 1.78 -4.41 9.05
C CYS A 54 1.82 -5.27 10.32
N ASP A 55 2.26 -4.69 11.44
CA ASP A 55 2.59 -5.40 12.70
C ASP A 55 1.43 -6.26 13.26
N HIS A 56 0.20 -5.99 12.84
CA HIS A 56 -1.01 -6.71 13.27
C HIS A 56 -1.50 -7.77 12.29
N LEU A 57 -0.78 -8.01 11.19
CA LEU A 57 -1.21 -8.90 10.12
C LEU A 57 -0.10 -9.87 9.73
N SER A 58 -0.38 -11.16 9.93
CA SER A 58 0.36 -12.23 9.27
C SER A 58 0.03 -12.26 7.78
N ALA A 59 0.83 -13.00 7.01
CA ALA A 59 0.52 -13.23 5.59
C ALA A 59 -0.89 -13.84 5.46
N VAL A 60 -1.72 -13.24 4.61
CA VAL A 60 -3.10 -13.68 4.37
C VAL A 60 -3.14 -14.62 3.16
N PRO A 61 -4.00 -15.65 3.13
CA PRO A 61 -3.95 -16.67 2.09
C PRO A 61 -4.36 -16.17 0.69
N SER A 62 -5.14 -15.08 0.61
CA SER A 62 -5.71 -14.57 -0.65
C SER A 62 -5.38 -13.09 -0.92
N LEU A 63 -5.40 -12.71 -2.19
CA LEU A 63 -5.20 -11.31 -2.58
C LEU A 63 -6.38 -10.44 -2.13
N ASP A 64 -7.61 -10.95 -2.19
CA ASP A 64 -8.81 -10.26 -1.75
C ASP A 64 -8.77 -9.91 -0.26
N GLU A 65 -8.27 -10.80 0.60
CA GLU A 65 -8.06 -10.49 2.02
C GLU A 65 -7.01 -9.39 2.21
N ALA A 66 -5.93 -9.43 1.43
CA ALA A 66 -4.89 -8.40 1.44
C ALA A 66 -5.44 -7.03 1.00
N LEU A 67 -6.36 -6.99 0.03
CA LEU A 67 -7.05 -5.78 -0.38
C LEU A 67 -8.05 -5.31 0.69
N THR A 68 -8.78 -6.23 1.32
CA THR A 68 -9.71 -5.91 2.41
C THR A 68 -8.99 -5.24 3.58
N VAL A 69 -7.79 -5.73 3.92
CA VAL A 69 -6.90 -5.12 4.92
C VAL A 69 -6.52 -3.69 4.55
N LEU A 70 -6.24 -3.45 3.27
CA LEU A 70 -5.82 -2.14 2.78
C LEU A 70 -6.98 -1.13 2.86
N ASP A 71 -8.21 -1.57 2.63
CA ASP A 71 -9.42 -0.75 2.70
C ASP A 71 -9.92 -0.54 4.13
N ASP A 72 -9.38 -1.26 5.11
CA ASP A 72 -9.80 -1.15 6.50
C ASP A 72 -9.27 0.15 7.15
N PRO A 73 -10.16 1.06 7.59
CA PRO A 73 -9.76 2.33 8.19
C PRO A 73 -9.02 2.19 9.53
N ARG A 74 -9.02 1.00 10.13
CA ARG A 74 -8.23 0.69 11.34
C ARG A 74 -6.73 0.65 11.04
N HIS A 75 -6.34 0.50 9.77
CA HIS A 75 -4.94 0.50 9.36
C HIS A 75 -4.57 1.84 8.71
N ALA A 76 -3.53 2.48 9.27
CA ALA A 76 -3.05 3.78 8.82
C ALA A 76 -2.13 3.66 7.59
N PHE A 77 -2.69 3.23 6.45
CA PHE A 77 -1.99 3.26 5.16
C PHE A 77 -2.17 4.60 4.42
N TRP A 78 -3.35 5.19 4.56
CA TRP A 78 -3.78 6.40 3.86
C TRP A 78 -3.54 7.65 4.71
N GLY A 79 -3.14 8.78 4.10
CA GLY A 79 -2.78 9.99 4.84
C GLY A 79 -2.09 11.09 4.03
#